data_AF-A0A517VVE6-F1
#
_entry.id   AF-A0A517VVE6-F1
#
_cell.length_a   1.000
_cell.length_b   1.000
_cell.length_c   1.000
_cell.angle_alpha   90.00
_cell.angle_beta   90.00
_cell.angle_gamma   90.00
#
_symmetry.space_group_name_H-M   'P 1'
#
loop_
_entity.id
_entity.type
_entity.pdbx_description
1 polymer ?
#
loop_
_entity_poly.entity_id
_entity_poly.type
_entity_poly.pdbx_seq_one_letter_code
_entity_poly.pdbx_strand_id
1 'polypeptide(L)'
;MKQKRVFILCNFVFSLGWFHLSPGHAQEIRIQQPIVQQFSIGTTVSIPDRGRTLLGGASSGAMRSRQFGPFQRGSSYGQVFQSSSSSVGVYIHDFEAMDRFLLNSAPSAVSRTRQRFRRNHSHWKQQLLSQHAEPADSKHFTSSSGKSRKSSSHFNQITQSKAERFFELGQKAERKHATSNVAKLHYRMAAKYGNVKAKERLEKLNAHQGSSE
;
A
#
# COMPACT_ATOMS: atom_id res chain seq x y z
N MET A 1 -65.67 -14.96 71.18
CA MET A 1 -65.48 -15.56 69.83
C MET A 1 -63.99 -15.85 69.62
N LYS A 2 -63.54 -17.03 69.18
CA LYS A 2 -63.33 -17.43 67.76
C LYS A 2 -62.73 -16.26 66.92
N GLN A 3 -61.39 -16.22 66.73
CA GLN A 3 -60.62 -16.77 65.57
C GLN A 3 -60.97 -16.11 64.21
N LYS A 4 -60.03 -15.78 63.29
CA LYS A 4 -58.54 -15.75 63.28
C LYS A 4 -58.06 -14.98 62.03
N ARG A 5 -56.88 -14.32 62.14
CA ARG A 5 -55.87 -14.06 61.07
C ARG A 5 -56.34 -14.07 59.58
N VAL A 6 -56.72 -12.92 59.02
CA VAL A 6 -56.64 -12.65 57.56
C VAL A 6 -56.21 -11.19 57.34
N PHE A 7 -54.91 -10.92 57.19
CA PHE A 7 -54.40 -9.55 56.94
C PHE A 7 -53.09 -9.48 56.13
N ILE A 8 -52.59 -10.60 55.61
CA ILE A 8 -51.31 -10.70 54.90
C ILE A 8 -51.48 -11.54 53.63
N LEU A 9 -52.15 -10.98 52.61
CA LEU A 9 -52.24 -11.59 51.27
C LEU A 9 -52.48 -10.59 50.12
N CYS A 10 -52.99 -9.38 50.39
CA CYS A 10 -53.36 -8.40 49.35
C CYS A 10 -52.27 -7.33 49.07
N ASN A 11 -50.99 -7.64 49.32
CA ASN A 11 -49.89 -6.69 49.09
C ASN A 11 -48.60 -7.34 48.55
N PHE A 12 -48.69 -8.55 47.99
CA PHE A 12 -47.53 -9.25 47.39
C PHE A 12 -47.67 -9.51 45.88
N VAL A 13 -48.87 -9.32 45.31
CA VAL A 13 -49.14 -9.53 43.88
C VAL A 13 -48.62 -8.37 43.01
N PHE A 14 -48.48 -7.17 43.57
CA PHE A 14 -48.09 -5.96 42.83
C PHE A 14 -46.57 -5.77 42.64
N SER A 15 -45.73 -6.65 43.20
CA SER A 15 -44.28 -6.43 43.31
C SER A 15 -43.39 -7.18 42.30
N LEU A 16 -43.93 -8.16 41.55
CA LEU A 16 -43.15 -8.92 40.56
C LEU A 16 -43.37 -8.44 39.10
N GLY A 17 -44.07 -7.32 38.90
CA GLY A 17 -44.51 -6.87 37.58
C GLY A 17 -43.43 -6.33 36.64
N TRP A 18 -42.29 -5.85 37.15
CA TRP A 18 -41.26 -5.16 36.35
C TRP A 18 -39.86 -5.78 36.49
N PHE A 19 -39.70 -7.03 36.03
CA PHE A 19 -38.43 -7.39 35.41
C PHE A 19 -38.33 -6.64 34.08
N HIS A 20 -37.52 -5.58 34.03
CA HIS A 20 -37.13 -4.94 32.78
C HIS A 20 -36.27 -5.91 31.95
N LEU A 21 -36.95 -6.76 31.19
CA LEU A 21 -36.33 -7.70 30.25
C LEU A 21 -35.79 -6.89 29.05
N SER A 22 -34.63 -6.27 29.26
CA SER A 22 -33.95 -5.48 28.23
C SER A 22 -33.70 -6.36 27.01
N PRO A 23 -34.27 -6.04 25.83
CA PRO A 23 -34.03 -6.82 24.64
C PRO A 23 -32.58 -6.60 24.22
N GLY A 24 -31.72 -7.57 24.55
CA GLY A 24 -30.34 -7.59 24.12
C GLY A 24 -30.30 -7.60 22.58
N HIS A 25 -30.12 -6.43 21.99
CA HIS A 25 -30.02 -6.27 20.54
C HIS A 25 -28.78 -7.03 20.04
N ALA A 26 -28.99 -8.30 19.66
CA ALA A 26 -28.01 -9.09 18.93
C ALA A 26 -27.68 -8.35 17.64
N GLN A 27 -26.54 -7.65 17.63
CA GLN A 27 -26.09 -6.89 16.48
C GLN A 27 -25.70 -7.88 15.38
N GLU A 28 -26.59 -8.10 14.42
CA GLU A 28 -26.34 -8.93 13.26
C GLU A 28 -25.24 -8.27 12.42
N ILE A 29 -23.98 -8.65 12.65
CA ILE A 29 -22.83 -8.19 11.88
C ILE A 29 -22.92 -8.80 10.48
N ARG A 30 -23.68 -8.13 9.59
CA ARG A 30 -23.87 -8.55 8.21
C ARG A 30 -22.58 -8.33 7.44
N ILE A 31 -21.74 -9.38 7.41
CA ILE A 31 -20.52 -9.46 6.60
C ILE A 31 -20.94 -9.31 5.13
N GLN A 32 -20.75 -8.12 4.57
CA GLN A 32 -21.08 -7.86 3.17
C GLN A 32 -20.07 -8.60 2.28
N GLN A 33 -20.58 -9.50 1.43
CA GLN A 33 -19.77 -10.14 0.40
C GLN A 33 -19.39 -9.10 -0.66
N PRO A 34 -18.13 -9.09 -1.16
CA PRO A 34 -17.71 -8.16 -2.20
C PRO A 34 -18.40 -8.49 -3.53
N ILE A 35 -19.30 -7.61 -3.98
CA ILE A 35 -19.98 -7.74 -5.27
C ILE A 35 -18.99 -7.36 -6.38
N VAL A 36 -18.35 -8.35 -6.98
CA VAL A 36 -17.47 -8.16 -8.13
C VAL A 36 -18.31 -8.06 -9.41
N GLN A 37 -18.34 -6.88 -10.01
CA GLN A 37 -18.94 -6.66 -11.33
C GLN A 37 -17.85 -6.79 -12.40
N GLN A 38 -18.04 -7.69 -13.37
CA GLN A 38 -17.13 -7.86 -14.50
C GLN A 38 -17.81 -7.39 -15.78
N PHE A 39 -17.07 -6.61 -16.60
CA PHE A 39 -17.51 -6.10 -17.89
C PHE A 39 -16.49 -6.48 -18.96
N SER A 40 -16.95 -7.02 -20.09
CA SER A 40 -16.11 -7.49 -21.19
C SER A 40 -16.79 -7.23 -22.53
N ILE A 41 -16.01 -6.85 -23.54
CA ILE A 41 -16.47 -6.64 -24.92
C ILE A 41 -15.54 -7.40 -25.86
N GLY A 42 -16.10 -8.22 -26.74
CA GLY A 42 -15.37 -8.93 -27.81
C GLY A 42 -15.76 -8.37 -29.18
N THR A 43 -15.23 -7.20 -29.55
CA THR A 43 -15.50 -6.54 -30.84
C THR A 43 -14.22 -6.34 -31.64
N THR A 44 -14.31 -6.56 -32.96
CA THR A 44 -13.24 -6.25 -33.92
C THR A 44 -13.50 -4.89 -34.52
N VAL A 45 -12.46 -4.04 -34.60
CA VAL A 45 -12.55 -2.65 -35.03
C VAL A 45 -11.35 -2.30 -35.90
N SER A 46 -11.58 -1.62 -37.03
CA SER A 46 -10.50 -1.03 -37.83
C SER A 46 -10.12 0.32 -37.22
N ILE A 47 -8.82 0.53 -36.97
CA ILE A 47 -8.27 1.71 -36.31
C ILE A 47 -7.00 2.12 -37.07
N PRO A 48 -6.82 3.40 -37.48
CA PRO A 48 -5.57 3.86 -38.09
C PRO A 48 -4.40 3.88 -37.08
N ASP A 49 -3.15 4.01 -37.56
CA ASP A 49 -2.02 4.23 -36.64
C ASP A 49 -2.27 5.46 -35.75
N ARG A 50 -1.92 5.34 -34.46
CA ARG A 50 -2.19 6.29 -33.37
C ARG A 50 -3.68 6.57 -33.12
N GLY A 51 -4.57 5.89 -33.85
CA GLY A 51 -6.01 5.97 -33.67
C GLY A 51 -6.46 5.40 -32.33
N ARG A 52 -7.61 5.89 -31.87
CA ARG A 52 -8.29 5.41 -30.66
C ARG A 52 -9.77 5.26 -30.95
N THR A 53 -10.40 4.22 -30.42
CA THR A 53 -11.85 4.00 -30.55
C THR A 53 -12.48 3.52 -29.24
N LEU A 54 -13.76 3.82 -29.07
CA LEU A 54 -14.60 3.32 -28.00
C LEU A 54 -15.15 1.96 -28.41
N LEU A 55 -14.84 0.91 -27.65
CA LEU A 55 -15.43 -0.43 -27.88
C LEU A 55 -16.87 -0.52 -27.36
N GLY A 56 -17.21 0.28 -26.35
CA GLY A 56 -18.56 0.38 -25.76
C GLY A 56 -18.53 0.70 -24.26
N GLY A 57 -19.69 0.64 -23.60
CA GLY A 57 -19.79 0.81 -22.15
C GLY A 57 -21.20 0.69 -21.56
N ALA A 58 -21.28 0.46 -20.24
CA ALA A 58 -22.47 0.61 -19.38
C ALA A 58 -22.51 2.01 -18.72
N SER A 59 -23.62 2.44 -18.09
CA SER A 59 -23.88 3.86 -17.73
C SER A 59 -24.57 4.15 -16.38
N SER A 60 -24.54 5.43 -15.92
CA SER A 60 -24.81 5.89 -14.52
C SER A 60 -25.59 7.25 -14.48
N GLY A 61 -26.31 7.65 -13.42
CA GLY A 61 -26.26 7.04 -12.07
C GLY A 61 -27.31 7.21 -10.97
N ALA A 62 -28.46 7.90 -11.10
CA ALA A 62 -29.47 7.89 -10.01
C ALA A 62 -30.94 8.15 -10.43
N MET A 63 -31.89 7.54 -9.69
CA MET A 63 -33.33 7.90 -9.70
C MET A 63 -33.83 8.00 -8.25
N ARG A 64 -34.46 9.12 -7.85
CA ARG A 64 -34.92 9.33 -6.47
C ARG A 64 -36.36 9.84 -6.45
N SER A 65 -37.14 9.41 -5.47
CA SER A 65 -38.53 9.83 -5.26
C SER A 65 -38.71 10.32 -3.82
N ARG A 66 -39.54 11.35 -3.63
CA ARG A 66 -39.82 11.93 -2.30
C ARG A 66 -41.31 12.26 -2.19
N GLN A 67 -41.94 11.81 -1.13
CA GLN A 67 -43.36 12.03 -0.86
C GLN A 67 -43.52 12.98 0.32
N PHE A 68 -44.45 13.93 0.23
CA PHE A 68 -44.73 14.95 1.25
C PHE A 68 -46.22 15.30 1.23
N GLY A 69 -46.79 15.60 2.39
CA GLY A 69 -48.19 16.02 2.53
C GLY A 69 -48.52 16.40 3.99
N PRO A 70 -49.62 17.14 4.23
CA PRO A 70 -49.86 17.80 5.52
C PRO A 70 -50.01 16.86 6.74
N PHE A 71 -50.33 15.58 6.52
CA PHE A 71 -50.40 14.55 7.57
C PHE A 71 -49.51 13.32 7.30
N GLN A 72 -48.60 13.38 6.33
CA GLN A 72 -47.67 12.28 6.03
C GLN A 72 -46.23 12.68 6.33
N ARG A 73 -45.55 11.91 7.19
CA ARG A 73 -44.10 12.05 7.43
C ARG A 73 -43.37 11.82 6.11
N GLY A 74 -42.65 12.84 5.65
CA GLY A 74 -42.02 12.83 4.34
C GLY A 74 -41.00 11.70 4.20
N SER A 75 -41.17 10.87 3.18
CA SER A 75 -40.27 9.75 2.88
C SER A 75 -39.34 10.12 1.71
N SER A 76 -38.12 9.58 1.70
CA SER A 76 -37.20 9.75 0.58
C SER A 76 -36.60 8.43 0.13
N TYR A 77 -37.01 8.00 -1.07
CA TYR A 77 -36.48 6.86 -1.80
C TYR A 77 -35.29 7.29 -2.68
N GLY A 78 -34.33 6.40 -2.91
CA GLY A 78 -33.20 6.68 -3.80
C GLY A 78 -32.51 5.43 -4.34
N GLN A 79 -32.42 5.37 -5.66
CA GLN A 79 -31.79 4.35 -6.50
C GLN A 79 -30.46 4.88 -7.08
N VAL A 80 -29.62 3.96 -7.56
CA VAL A 80 -28.34 4.21 -8.24
C VAL A 80 -28.25 3.34 -9.52
N PHE A 81 -27.52 3.78 -10.56
CA PHE A 81 -27.09 2.98 -11.72
C PHE A 81 -25.57 3.17 -11.99
N GLN A 82 -24.89 2.31 -12.76
CA GLN A 82 -23.41 2.24 -12.76
C GLN A 82 -22.72 2.15 -14.13
N SER A 83 -21.66 2.96 -14.32
CA SER A 83 -20.97 3.19 -15.58
C SER A 83 -19.63 2.46 -15.67
N SER A 84 -19.26 1.98 -16.86
CA SER A 84 -17.96 1.38 -17.18
C SER A 84 -17.78 1.34 -18.69
N SER A 85 -16.74 1.97 -19.22
CA SER A 85 -16.44 1.99 -20.66
C SER A 85 -15.12 1.32 -20.99
N SER A 86 -15.03 0.76 -22.20
CA SER A 86 -13.83 0.12 -22.75
C SER A 86 -13.42 0.83 -24.04
N SER A 87 -12.12 1.11 -24.19
CA SER A 87 -11.55 1.78 -25.36
C SER A 87 -10.19 1.21 -25.69
N VAL A 88 -9.86 1.17 -26.98
CA VAL A 88 -8.56 0.69 -27.50
C VAL A 88 -7.86 1.83 -28.23
N GLY A 89 -6.55 1.91 -28.06
CA GLY A 89 -5.66 2.71 -28.89
C GLY A 89 -4.62 1.82 -29.54
N VAL A 90 -4.29 2.09 -30.80
CA VAL A 90 -3.30 1.34 -31.58
C VAL A 90 -2.09 2.23 -31.82
N TYR A 91 -0.89 1.66 -31.73
CA TYR A 91 0.36 2.31 -32.09
C TYR A 91 1.24 1.31 -32.83
N ILE A 92 1.62 1.62 -34.07
CA ILE A 92 2.51 0.78 -34.87
C ILE A 92 3.95 1.17 -34.53
N HIS A 93 4.69 0.21 -34.00
CA HIS A 93 6.10 0.38 -33.63
C HIS A 93 7.01 0.14 -34.84
N ASP A 94 7.76 1.17 -35.24
CA ASP A 94 8.95 0.99 -36.07
C ASP A 94 10.09 0.43 -35.20
N PHE A 95 10.39 -0.85 -35.39
CA PHE A 95 11.43 -1.55 -34.65
C PHE A 95 12.84 -1.16 -35.09
N GLU A 96 13.05 -0.77 -36.36
CA GLU A 96 14.38 -0.37 -36.83
C GLU A 96 14.75 1.03 -36.32
N ALA A 97 13.81 1.98 -36.37
CA ALA A 97 14.02 3.31 -35.78
C ALA A 97 14.22 3.21 -34.26
N MET A 98 13.51 2.31 -33.57
CA MET A 98 13.74 2.05 -32.14
C MET A 98 15.09 1.39 -31.86
N ASP A 99 15.53 0.40 -32.62
CA ASP A 99 16.84 -0.24 -32.38
C ASP A 99 18.00 0.74 -32.61
N ARG A 100 17.97 1.46 -33.74
CA ARG A 100 18.91 2.57 -34.01
C ARG A 100 18.91 3.60 -32.87
N PHE A 101 17.74 3.94 -32.31
CA PHE A 101 17.65 4.84 -31.16
C PHE A 101 18.18 4.21 -29.85
N LEU A 102 17.95 2.93 -29.60
CA LEU A 102 18.42 2.22 -28.41
C LEU A 102 19.95 2.08 -28.41
N LEU A 103 20.54 1.69 -29.54
CA LEU A 103 21.99 1.63 -29.75
C LEU A 103 22.63 3.02 -29.54
N ASN A 104 22.09 4.05 -30.18
CA ASN A 104 22.58 5.43 -30.05
C ASN A 104 22.36 6.04 -28.65
N SER A 105 21.37 5.56 -27.87
CA SER A 105 21.05 6.11 -26.54
C SER A 105 21.62 5.32 -25.36
N ALA A 106 22.12 4.09 -25.58
CA ALA A 106 22.62 3.18 -24.55
C ALA A 106 23.48 3.82 -23.42
N PRO A 107 24.58 4.56 -23.70
CA PRO A 107 25.40 5.17 -22.63
C PRO A 107 24.66 6.25 -21.83
N SER A 108 23.75 6.98 -22.46
CA SER A 108 22.89 7.97 -21.79
C SER A 108 21.76 7.32 -20.99
N ALA A 109 21.17 6.25 -21.51
CA ALA A 109 20.03 5.56 -20.89
C ALA A 109 20.41 4.89 -19.56
N VAL A 110 21.49 4.11 -19.52
CA VAL A 110 21.94 3.42 -18.28
C VAL A 110 22.22 4.42 -17.16
N SER A 111 22.85 5.55 -17.49
CA SER A 111 23.18 6.62 -16.55
C SER A 111 21.92 7.30 -15.98
N ARG A 112 20.97 7.68 -16.84
CA ARG A 112 19.71 8.34 -16.44
C ARG A 112 18.77 7.38 -15.69
N THR A 113 18.69 6.12 -16.11
CA THR A 113 17.83 5.11 -15.47
C THR A 113 18.28 4.79 -14.05
N ARG A 114 19.59 4.69 -13.79
CA ARG A 114 20.12 4.55 -12.42
C ARG A 114 19.77 5.73 -11.50
N GLN A 115 19.61 6.94 -12.03
CA GLN A 115 19.08 8.09 -11.27
C GLN A 115 17.55 8.06 -11.12
N ARG A 116 16.79 7.78 -12.20
CA ARG A 116 15.31 7.74 -12.16
C ARG A 116 14.77 6.63 -11.27
N PHE A 117 15.29 5.40 -11.34
CA PHE A 117 14.88 4.32 -10.42
C PHE A 117 15.12 4.69 -8.95
N ARG A 118 16.17 5.48 -8.65
CA ARG A 118 16.44 5.98 -7.28
C ARG A 118 15.54 7.13 -6.82
N ARG A 119 14.69 7.69 -7.68
CA ARG A 119 13.68 8.72 -7.34
C ARG A 119 12.23 8.20 -7.43
N ASN A 120 11.94 7.26 -8.34
CA ASN A 120 10.57 6.78 -8.54
C ASN A 120 10.14 5.73 -7.51
N HIS A 121 11.07 4.95 -6.93
CA HIS A 121 10.72 3.93 -5.93
C HIS A 121 10.24 4.50 -4.58
N SER A 122 10.48 5.78 -4.30
CA SER A 122 9.93 6.45 -3.12
C SER A 122 8.49 6.92 -3.36
N HIS A 123 8.12 7.31 -4.59
CA HIS A 123 6.83 7.95 -4.87
C HIS A 123 5.63 7.03 -4.58
N TRP A 124 5.63 5.79 -5.08
CA TRP A 124 4.53 4.85 -4.82
C TRP A 124 4.43 4.49 -3.33
N LYS A 125 5.57 4.39 -2.63
CA LYS A 125 5.61 4.12 -1.19
C LYS A 125 5.08 5.32 -0.39
N GLN A 126 5.44 6.55 -0.79
CA GLN A 126 4.90 7.77 -0.21
C GLN A 126 3.39 7.88 -0.45
N GLN A 127 2.91 7.53 -1.64
CA GLN A 127 1.50 7.56 -2.02
C GLN A 127 0.65 6.56 -1.22
N LEU A 128 1.14 5.34 -0.97
CA LEU A 128 0.47 4.39 -0.06
C LEU A 128 0.50 4.87 1.40
N LEU A 129 1.61 5.45 1.86
CA LEU A 129 1.69 6.00 3.21
C LEU A 129 0.72 7.19 3.39
N SER A 130 0.57 8.06 2.40
CA SER A 130 -0.40 9.17 2.46
C SER A 130 -1.85 8.69 2.34
N GLN A 131 -2.13 7.59 1.63
CA GLN A 131 -3.46 6.95 1.63
C GLN A 131 -3.86 6.39 3.01
N HIS A 132 -2.91 6.18 3.92
CA HIS A 132 -3.14 5.77 5.30
C HIS A 132 -2.93 6.91 6.33
N ALA A 133 -2.59 8.13 5.90
CA ALA A 133 -2.22 9.23 6.80
C ALA A 133 -3.36 10.21 7.11
N GLU A 134 -4.35 10.34 6.22
CA GLU A 134 -5.38 11.39 6.30
C GLU A 134 -6.74 10.82 6.67
N PRO A 135 -7.38 11.40 7.70
CA PRO A 135 -8.63 12.09 7.41
C PRO A 135 -8.66 13.55 7.91
N ALA A 136 -9.34 14.37 7.11
CA ALA A 136 -9.73 15.77 7.33
C ALA A 136 -8.71 16.89 7.01
N ASP A 137 -9.26 17.89 6.32
CA ASP A 137 -8.75 19.20 5.94
C ASP A 137 -7.58 19.36 4.95
N SER A 138 -7.81 20.30 4.03
CA SER A 138 -6.91 20.64 2.93
C SER A 138 -6.30 22.03 3.13
N LYS A 139 -5.03 22.21 2.73
CA LYS A 139 -4.55 23.25 1.78
C LYS A 139 -3.02 23.45 1.82
N HIS A 140 -2.54 24.24 0.86
CA HIS A 140 -1.24 24.92 0.78
C HIS A 140 0.02 24.07 0.53
N PHE A 141 0.27 23.86 -0.77
CA PHE A 141 1.62 23.75 -1.32
C PHE A 141 2.49 24.94 -0.85
N THR A 142 3.66 24.68 -0.26
CA THR A 142 4.66 25.72 0.06
C THR A 142 6.05 25.31 -0.40
N SER A 143 6.68 26.15 -1.23
CA SER A 143 8.00 25.90 -1.83
C SER A 143 9.14 26.43 -0.96
N SER A 144 9.68 25.59 -0.06
CA SER A 144 10.76 25.97 0.84
C SER A 144 12.16 25.59 0.33
N SER A 145 12.84 26.52 -0.34
CA SER A 145 14.25 26.40 -0.79
C SER A 145 15.27 26.54 0.37
N GLY A 146 15.13 25.70 1.41
CA GLY A 146 15.83 25.81 2.69
C GLY A 146 17.16 25.04 2.83
N LYS A 147 18.27 25.66 2.40
CA LYS A 147 19.68 25.43 2.84
C LYS A 147 20.00 24.14 3.63
N SER A 148 20.25 23.01 2.97
CA SER A 148 20.70 21.78 3.65
C SER A 148 22.23 21.72 3.85
N ARG A 149 22.74 22.26 4.97
CA ARG A 149 24.11 21.94 5.47
C ARG A 149 24.13 20.79 6.50
N LYS A 150 22.99 20.39 7.05
CA LYS A 150 22.84 19.29 8.03
C LYS A 150 22.79 17.88 7.41
N SER A 151 22.81 17.76 6.08
CA SER A 151 22.57 16.48 5.39
C SER A 151 23.81 15.58 5.29
N SER A 152 25.02 16.13 5.26
CA SER A 152 26.27 15.36 5.08
C SER A 152 26.63 14.54 6.32
N SER A 153 26.57 15.12 7.52
CA SER A 153 26.87 14.40 8.78
C SER A 153 25.90 13.24 9.02
N HIS A 154 24.60 13.48 8.85
CA HIS A 154 23.56 12.45 8.97
C HIS A 154 23.71 11.35 7.90
N PHE A 155 24.09 11.71 6.67
CA PHE A 155 24.39 10.72 5.62
C PHE A 155 25.60 9.86 6.00
N ASN A 156 26.67 10.47 6.53
CA ASN A 156 27.87 9.76 6.98
C ASN A 156 27.57 8.78 8.12
N GLN A 157 26.78 9.20 9.12
CA GLN A 157 26.28 8.33 10.20
C GLN A 157 25.44 7.16 9.67
N ILE A 158 24.58 7.41 8.67
CA ILE A 158 23.80 6.37 7.99
C ILE A 158 24.69 5.40 7.19
N THR A 159 25.82 5.85 6.64
CA THR A 159 26.78 4.93 6.00
C THR A 159 27.60 4.13 7.01
N GLN A 160 28.06 4.74 8.10
CA GLN A 160 28.84 4.09 9.16
C GLN A 160 28.04 2.97 9.84
N SER A 161 26.83 3.26 10.32
CA SER A 161 25.93 2.27 10.93
C SER A 161 25.57 1.10 10.00
N LYS A 162 25.54 1.32 8.68
CA LYS A 162 25.42 0.23 7.68
C LYS A 162 26.70 -0.57 7.53
N ALA A 163 27.86 0.08 7.53
CA ALA A 163 29.18 -0.55 7.46
C ALA A 163 29.47 -1.43 8.70
N GLU A 164 28.97 -1.03 9.86
CA GLU A 164 29.00 -1.80 11.11
C GLU A 164 28.07 -3.02 11.03
N ARG A 165 26.78 -2.82 10.70
CA ARG A 165 25.81 -3.91 10.57
C ARG A 165 26.22 -4.99 9.57
N PHE A 166 26.84 -4.62 8.44
CA PHE A 166 27.37 -5.61 7.49
C PHE A 166 28.62 -6.35 8.02
N PHE A 167 29.43 -5.72 8.87
CA PHE A 167 30.58 -6.36 9.51
C PHE A 167 30.16 -7.34 10.62
N GLU A 168 29.13 -7.03 11.39
CA GLU A 168 28.49 -7.96 12.33
C GLU A 168 27.92 -9.19 11.62
N LEU A 169 27.23 -9.00 10.49
CA LEU A 169 26.71 -10.10 9.67
C LEU A 169 27.84 -10.99 9.12
N GLY A 170 28.97 -10.39 8.71
CA GLY A 170 30.18 -11.13 8.32
C GLY A 170 30.71 -12.03 9.45
N GLN A 171 30.89 -11.47 10.66
CA GLN A 171 31.30 -12.26 11.82
C GLN A 171 30.28 -13.36 12.18
N LYS A 172 28.98 -13.08 12.07
CA LYS A 172 27.90 -14.04 12.35
C LYS A 172 27.85 -15.18 11.33
N ALA A 173 28.29 -14.95 10.09
CA ALA A 173 28.47 -15.99 9.08
C ALA A 173 29.70 -16.87 9.39
N GLU A 174 30.85 -16.25 9.72
CA GLU A 174 32.07 -16.99 10.12
C GLU A 174 31.81 -17.93 11.30
N ARG A 175 31.25 -17.40 12.41
CA ARG A 175 30.99 -18.17 13.64
C ARG A 175 29.97 -19.31 13.47
N LYS A 176 29.23 -19.34 12.36
CA LYS A 176 28.26 -20.39 12.04
C LYS A 176 28.79 -21.43 11.05
N HIS A 177 30.07 -21.38 10.68
CA HIS A 177 30.67 -22.19 9.61
C HIS A 177 29.94 -22.06 8.26
N ALA A 178 29.13 -21.01 8.09
CA ALA A 178 28.15 -20.89 7.01
C ALA A 178 28.78 -20.32 5.73
N THR A 179 29.60 -21.13 5.05
CA THR A 179 30.25 -20.86 3.75
C THR A 179 31.09 -19.58 3.68
N SER A 180 32.42 -19.71 3.53
CA SER A 180 33.36 -18.58 3.45
C SER A 180 32.94 -17.48 2.46
N ASN A 181 32.30 -17.85 1.35
CA ASN A 181 31.79 -16.93 0.33
C ASN A 181 30.70 -15.96 0.83
N VAL A 182 29.83 -16.38 1.77
CA VAL A 182 28.80 -15.50 2.36
C VAL A 182 29.44 -14.49 3.33
N ALA A 183 30.42 -14.92 4.12
CA ALA A 183 31.20 -14.01 4.96
C ALA A 183 31.95 -12.96 4.10
N LYS A 184 32.65 -13.40 3.04
CA LYS A 184 33.31 -12.52 2.05
C LYS A 184 32.35 -11.50 1.43
N LEU A 185 31.12 -11.90 1.08
CA LEU A 185 30.10 -11.00 0.53
C LEU A 185 29.72 -9.90 1.53
N HIS A 186 29.50 -10.25 2.80
CA HIS A 186 29.17 -9.28 3.84
C HIS A 186 30.35 -8.32 4.14
N TYR A 187 31.59 -8.82 4.22
CA TYR A 187 32.76 -7.95 4.39
C TYR A 187 33.02 -7.04 3.19
N ARG A 188 32.84 -7.52 1.95
CA ARG A 188 32.91 -6.70 0.73
C ARG A 188 31.87 -5.57 0.76
N MET A 189 30.68 -5.82 1.29
CA MET A 189 29.65 -4.77 1.47
C MET A 189 30.01 -3.80 2.60
N ALA A 190 30.54 -4.26 3.73
CA ALA A 190 30.99 -3.40 4.82
C ALA A 190 32.18 -2.49 4.41
N ALA A 191 33.17 -3.04 3.69
CA ALA A 191 34.29 -2.29 3.13
C ALA A 191 33.82 -1.22 2.12
N LYS A 192 32.81 -1.53 1.28
CA LYS A 192 32.18 -0.58 0.35
C LYS A 192 31.48 0.60 1.06
N TYR A 193 31.08 0.45 2.33
CA TYR A 193 30.55 1.53 3.16
C TYR A 193 31.61 2.18 4.07
N GLY A 194 32.90 1.85 3.90
CA GLY A 194 34.02 2.52 4.59
C GLY A 194 34.54 1.82 5.85
N ASN A 195 34.10 0.61 6.19
CA ASN A 195 34.63 -0.11 7.35
C ASN A 195 36.02 -0.71 7.06
N VAL A 196 37.05 -0.13 7.68
CA VAL A 196 38.47 -0.55 7.51
C VAL A 196 38.70 -1.99 7.98
N LYS A 197 38.18 -2.36 9.16
CA LYS A 197 38.32 -3.72 9.73
C LYS A 197 37.71 -4.79 8.82
N ALA A 198 36.66 -4.45 8.08
CA ALA A 198 36.08 -5.35 7.09
C ALA A 198 36.97 -5.57 5.85
N LYS A 199 37.75 -4.56 5.44
CA LYS A 199 38.71 -4.66 4.33
C LYS A 199 39.87 -5.59 4.69
N GLU A 200 40.49 -5.37 5.85
CA GLU A 200 41.57 -6.25 6.37
C GLU A 200 41.12 -7.71 6.53
N ARG A 201 39.87 -7.94 7.00
CA ARG A 201 39.33 -9.30 7.15
C ARG A 201 39.05 -9.95 5.80
N LEU A 202 38.57 -9.19 4.81
CA LEU A 202 38.37 -9.68 3.45
C LEU A 202 39.70 -10.07 2.79
N GLU A 203 40.76 -9.27 2.99
CA GLU A 203 42.11 -9.57 2.50
C GLU A 203 42.67 -10.87 3.10
N LYS A 204 42.55 -11.05 4.42
CA LYS A 204 42.93 -12.30 5.11
C LYS A 204 42.11 -13.52 4.63
N LEU A 205 40.80 -13.36 4.43
CA LEU A 205 39.95 -14.43 3.89
C LEU A 205 40.26 -14.78 2.43
N ASN A 206 40.82 -13.86 1.65
CA ASN A 206 41.27 -14.12 0.28
C ASN A 206 42.63 -14.83 0.27
N ALA A 207 43.58 -14.40 1.11
CA ALA A 207 44.89 -15.06 1.24
C ALA A 207 44.76 -16.54 1.60
N HIS A 208 43.89 -16.91 2.55
CA HIS A 208 43.66 -18.32 2.91
C HIS A 208 42.92 -19.16 1.85
N GLN A 209 42.41 -18.58 0.75
CA GLN A 209 41.87 -19.38 -0.36
C GLN A 209 42.95 -19.74 -1.39
N GLY A 210 43.96 -18.88 -1.59
CA GLY A 210 45.11 -19.16 -2.47
C GLY A 210 46.19 -20.05 -1.85
N SER A 211 45.87 -20.74 -0.74
CA SER A 211 46.74 -21.68 -0.03
C SER A 211 45.99 -22.97 0.29
N SER A 212 45.10 -23.39 -0.61
CA SER A 212 44.26 -24.60 -0.52
C SER A 212 44.03 -25.24 -1.89
N GLU A 213 44.91 -24.90 -2.83
CA GLU A 213 45.15 -25.51 -4.15
C GLU A 213 46.62 -25.98 -4.15
#